data_AF-A0A643ITS9-F1
#
_entry.id   AF-A0A643ITS9-F1
#
_cell.length_a   1.000
_cell.length_b   1.000
_cell.length_c   1.000
_cell.angle_alpha   90.00
_cell.angle_beta   90.00
_cell.angle_gamma   90.00
#
_symmetry.space_group_name_H-M   'P 1'
#
loop_
_entity.id
_entity.type
_entity.pdbx_description
1 polymer ?
#
loop_
_entity_poly.entity_id
_entity_poly.type
_entity_poly.pdbx_seq_one_letter_code
_entity_poly.pdbx_strand_id
1 'polypeptide(L)'
;PIIIGSALMALEGKDDNGIGVSAVQKLVETLDSYIPEPVRAIDQPFLMPIEDVFSISGRGTVVTGRVERGIIKVQEEVEIVGIKATTKTTCTGVEMFRKLLDEGRAGENVGILLR
;
A
#
# COMPACT_ATOMS: atom_id res chain seq x y z
N PRO A 1 -17.73 2.81 16.26
CA PRO A 1 -18.06 1.68 17.15
C PRO A 1 -16.97 1.47 18.21
N ILE A 2 -17.31 0.99 19.40
CA ILE A 2 -16.32 0.69 20.46
C ILE A 2 -16.43 -0.80 20.76
N ILE A 3 -15.33 -1.53 20.57
CA ILE A 3 -15.20 -2.95 20.90
C ILE A 3 -14.26 -3.05 22.10
N ILE A 4 -14.73 -3.67 23.18
CA ILE A 4 -13.94 -3.89 24.39
C ILE A 4 -13.23 -5.24 24.23
N GLY A 5 -11.90 -5.25 24.40
CA GLY A 5 -11.08 -6.44 24.20
C GLY A 5 -9.68 -6.31 24.80
N SER A 6 -8.88 -7.38 24.66
CA SER A 6 -7.50 -7.51 25.11
C SER A 6 -6.65 -8.11 23.99
N ALA A 7 -5.75 -7.30 23.43
CA ALA A 7 -4.84 -7.73 22.37
C ALA A 7 -3.88 -8.84 22.84
N LEU A 8 -3.44 -8.79 24.10
CA LEU A 8 -2.57 -9.82 24.68
C LEU A 8 -3.28 -11.17 24.73
N MET A 9 -4.53 -11.22 25.21
CA MET A 9 -5.29 -12.47 25.28
C MET A 9 -5.53 -13.05 23.89
N ALA A 10 -5.88 -12.22 22.91
CA ALA A 10 -6.04 -12.67 21.53
C ALA A 10 -4.74 -13.26 20.96
N LEU A 11 -3.59 -12.61 21.21
CA LEU A 11 -2.27 -13.10 20.79
C LEU A 11 -1.90 -14.43 21.44
N GLU A 12 -2.29 -14.63 22.70
CA GLU A 12 -2.13 -15.89 23.43
C GLU A 12 -3.18 -16.96 23.09
N GLY A 13 -4.13 -16.66 22.18
CA GLY A 13 -5.21 -17.57 21.79
C GLY A 13 -6.30 -17.78 22.85
N LYS A 14 -6.39 -16.89 23.85
CA LYS A 14 -7.39 -16.93 24.92
C LYS A 14 -8.63 -16.12 24.55
N ASP A 15 -9.76 -16.43 25.18
CA ASP A 15 -11.03 -15.75 24.91
C ASP A 15 -11.99 -15.70 26.12
N ASP A 16 -11.45 -15.57 27.33
CA ASP A 16 -12.28 -15.50 28.54
C ASP A 16 -13.26 -14.33 28.45
N ASN A 17 -14.55 -14.60 28.68
CA ASN A 17 -15.63 -13.62 28.55
C ASN A 17 -15.72 -12.91 27.17
N GLY A 18 -15.14 -13.50 26.12
CA GLY A 18 -15.20 -12.98 24.75
C GLY A 18 -14.35 -11.73 24.50
N ILE A 19 -13.41 -11.40 25.40
CA ILE A 19 -12.56 -10.20 25.25
C ILE A 19 -11.25 -10.48 24.51
N GLY A 20 -10.98 -11.72 24.10
CA GLY A 20 -9.74 -12.11 23.43
C GLY A 20 -9.92 -12.21 21.92
N VAL A 21 -9.80 -13.43 21.37
CA VAL A 21 -9.94 -13.70 19.93
C VAL A 21 -11.27 -13.18 19.37
N SER A 22 -12.38 -13.38 20.09
CA SER A 22 -13.71 -12.96 19.63
C SER A 22 -13.84 -11.44 19.51
N ALA A 23 -13.21 -10.68 20.41
CA ALA A 23 -13.21 -9.22 20.34
C ALA A 23 -12.44 -8.70 19.11
N VAL A 24 -11.33 -9.34 18.74
CA VAL A 24 -10.58 -8.97 17.53
C VAL A 24 -11.36 -9.33 16.27
N GLN A 25 -12.01 -10.49 16.22
CA GLN A 25 -12.88 -10.87 15.09
C GLN A 25 -14.01 -9.86 14.91
N LYS A 26 -14.71 -9.52 16.00
CA LYS A 26 -15.77 -8.51 15.98
C LYS A 26 -15.24 -7.15 15.53
N LEU A 27 -14.04 -6.76 15.93
CA LEU A 27 -13.41 -5.53 15.46
C LEU A 27 -13.21 -5.57 13.93
N VAL A 28 -12.67 -6.66 13.38
CA VAL A 28 -12.47 -6.81 11.93
C VAL A 28 -13.79 -6.76 11.17
N GLU A 29 -14.81 -7.50 11.59
CA GLU A 29 -16.15 -7.46 10.99
C GLU A 29 -16.78 -6.06 11.07
N THR A 30 -16.48 -5.33 12.14
CA THR A 30 -16.93 -3.95 12.30
C THR A 30 -16.20 -3.01 11.34
N LEU A 31 -14.92 -3.24 11.03
CA LEU A 31 -14.21 -2.47 10.01
C LEU A 31 -14.89 -2.64 8.66
N ASP A 32 -15.21 -3.88 8.28
CA ASP A 32 -15.83 -4.20 6.99
C ASP A 32 -17.26 -3.62 6.85
N SER A 33 -18.04 -3.61 7.94
CA SER A 33 -19.43 -3.15 7.91
C SER A 33 -19.62 -1.66 8.19
N TYR A 34 -18.72 -1.03 8.95
CA TYR A 34 -18.87 0.36 9.37
C TYR A 34 -18.09 1.34 8.48
N ILE A 35 -16.94 0.92 7.95
CA ILE A 35 -16.12 1.78 7.09
C ILE A 35 -16.51 1.49 5.64
N PRO A 36 -17.06 2.46 4.90
CA PRO A 36 -17.39 2.25 3.50
C PRO A 36 -16.13 1.98 2.69
N GLU A 37 -16.24 1.12 1.68
CA GLU A 37 -15.13 0.86 0.77
C GLU A 37 -14.73 2.16 0.06
N PRO A 38 -13.46 2.58 0.14
CA PRO A 38 -13.01 3.80 -0.51
C PRO A 38 -13.03 3.62 -2.03
N VAL A 39 -13.63 4.59 -2.73
CA VAL A 39 -13.59 4.62 -4.20
C VAL A 39 -12.16 4.88 -4.65
N ARG A 40 -11.57 3.90 -5.34
CA ARG A 40 -10.21 4.03 -5.89
C ARG A 40 -10.26 4.85 -7.17
N ALA A 41 -9.44 5.89 -7.24
CA ALA A 41 -9.33 6.78 -8.41
C ALA A 41 -8.50 6.17 -9.56
N ILE A 42 -8.84 4.96 -10.00
CA ILE A 42 -8.06 4.20 -11.00
C ILE A 42 -8.14 4.76 -12.43
N ASP A 43 -9.21 5.48 -12.75
CA ASP A 43 -9.44 6.03 -14.10
C ASP A 43 -8.74 7.39 -14.33
N GLN A 44 -7.96 7.85 -13.34
CA GLN A 44 -7.20 9.10 -13.43
C GLN A 44 -5.75 8.83 -13.89
N PRO A 45 -5.02 9.85 -14.36
CA PRO A 45 -3.59 9.70 -14.63
C PRO A 45 -2.82 9.27 -13.38
N PHE A 46 -1.81 8.41 -13.57
CA PHE A 46 -0.97 7.91 -12.48
C PHE A 46 -0.33 9.05 -11.68
N LEU A 47 -0.41 8.95 -10.36
CA LEU A 47 0.31 9.80 -9.43
C LEU A 47 0.59 9.03 -8.14
N MET A 48 1.85 9.04 -7.71
CA MET A 48 2.29 8.43 -6.47
C MET A 48 3.23 9.40 -5.74
N PRO A 49 2.87 9.87 -4.54
CA PRO A 49 3.80 10.57 -3.66
C PRO A 49 4.94 9.63 -3.27
N ILE A 50 6.18 10.10 -3.40
CA ILE A 50 7.37 9.35 -2.97
C ILE A 50 7.55 9.57 -1.47
N GLU A 51 7.47 8.50 -0.69
CA GLU A 51 7.68 8.49 0.76
C GLU A 51 9.15 8.24 1.13
N ASP A 52 9.81 7.31 0.42
CA ASP A 52 11.23 6.99 0.64
C ASP A 52 11.88 6.46 -0.66
N VAL A 53 13.22 6.45 -0.69
CA VAL A 53 14.02 6.05 -1.84
C VAL A 53 15.15 5.12 -1.41
N PHE A 54 15.25 3.97 -2.09
CA PHE A 54 16.26 2.96 -1.84
C PHE A 54 17.11 2.73 -3.10
N SER A 55 18.42 2.60 -2.91
CA SER A 55 19.34 2.15 -3.97
C SER A 55 19.76 0.71 -3.68
N ILE A 56 19.25 -0.23 -4.46
CA ILE A 56 19.51 -1.66 -4.28
C ILE A 56 20.55 -2.11 -5.30
N SER A 57 21.71 -2.56 -4.81
CA SER A 57 22.78 -3.08 -5.67
C SER A 57 22.26 -4.19 -6.59
N GLY A 58 22.54 -4.06 -7.88
CA GLY A 58 22.10 -5.00 -8.93
C GLY A 58 20.62 -4.90 -9.36
N ARG A 59 19.78 -4.12 -8.66
CA ARG A 59 18.36 -3.90 -9.02
C ARG A 59 18.06 -2.47 -9.48
N GLY A 60 18.79 -1.48 -8.98
CA GLY A 60 18.60 -0.06 -9.34
C GLY A 60 17.94 0.74 -8.22
N THR A 61 17.33 1.86 -8.59
CA THR A 61 16.65 2.77 -7.66
C THR A 61 15.21 2.34 -7.49
N VAL A 62 14.74 2.26 -6.25
CA VAL A 62 13.36 1.94 -5.89
C VAL A 62 12.78 3.10 -5.10
N VAL A 63 11.63 3.61 -5.54
CA VAL A 63 10.86 4.61 -4.80
C VAL A 63 9.65 3.93 -4.18
N THR A 64 9.32 4.25 -2.92
CA THR A 64 8.17 3.67 -2.23
C THR A 64 7.11 4.71 -1.93
N GLY A 65 5.85 4.30 -1.96
CA GLY A 65 4.73 5.13 -1.52
C GLY A 65 3.39 4.47 -1.76
N ARG A 66 2.33 5.17 -1.39
CA ARG A 66 0.96 4.82 -1.78
C ARG A 66 0.62 5.45 -3.12
N VAL A 67 0.11 4.66 -4.07
CA VAL A 67 -0.45 5.21 -5.31
C VAL A 67 -1.70 6.02 -4.96
N GLU A 68 -1.68 7.33 -5.21
CA GLU A 68 -2.79 8.22 -4.89
C GLU A 68 -3.94 8.03 -5.90
N ARG A 69 -3.58 7.93 -7.19
CA ARG A 69 -4.52 7.78 -8.30
C ARG A 69 -3.88 7.12 -9.51
N GLY A 70 -4.75 6.63 -10.39
CA GLY A 70 -4.38 5.94 -11.62
C GLY A 70 -3.78 4.56 -11.41
N ILE A 71 -3.15 4.08 -12.47
CA ILE A 71 -2.46 2.79 -12.53
C ILE A 71 -1.11 3.03 -13.19
N ILE A 72 -0.06 2.42 -12.63
CA ILE A 72 1.25 2.33 -13.26
C ILE A 72 1.50 0.89 -13.68
N LYS A 73 1.94 0.68 -14.91
CA LYS A 73 2.35 -0.64 -15.41
C LYS A 73 3.86 -0.69 -15.59
N VAL A 74 4.41 -1.90 -15.51
CA VAL A 74 5.80 -2.13 -15.87
C VAL A 74 6.01 -1.73 -17.35
N GLN A 75 7.12 -1.07 -17.63
CA GLN A 75 7.53 -0.46 -18.90
C GLN A 75 6.86 0.86 -19.28
N GLU A 76 6.01 1.43 -18.43
CA GLU A 76 5.48 2.78 -18.68
C GLU A 76 6.52 3.87 -18.34
N GLU A 77 6.57 4.91 -19.18
CA GLU A 77 7.36 6.11 -18.91
C GLU A 77 6.67 6.96 -17.84
N VAL A 78 7.45 7.47 -16.89
CA VAL A 78 6.97 8.33 -15.80
C VAL A 78 7.84 9.57 -15.66
N GLU A 79 7.25 10.61 -15.08
CA GLU A 79 7.94 11.85 -14.73
C GLU A 79 8.06 11.96 -13.22
N ILE A 80 9.27 12.22 -12.73
CA ILE A 80 9.51 12.60 -11.34
C ILE A 80 9.38 14.11 -11.27
N VAL A 81 8.28 14.58 -10.69
CA VAL A 81 7.95 16.01 -10.55
C VAL A 81 8.06 16.41 -9.08
N GLY A 82 8.67 17.57 -8.79
CA GLY A 82 8.76 18.06 -7.43
C GLY A 82 9.75 19.22 -7.26
N ILE A 83 10.56 19.15 -6.20
CA ILE A 83 11.46 20.22 -5.77
C ILE A 83 12.56 20.52 -6.81
N LYS A 84 13.02 19.51 -7.55
CA LYS A 84 14.06 19.63 -8.58
C LYS A 84 13.44 19.69 -9.97
N ALA A 85 14.27 19.99 -10.98
CA ALA A 85 13.86 19.92 -12.37
C ALA A 85 13.26 18.54 -12.69
N THR A 86 12.12 18.54 -13.39
CA THR A 86 11.42 17.32 -13.77
C THR A 86 12.30 16.43 -14.64
N THR A 87 12.32 15.14 -14.33
CA THR A 87 13.07 14.13 -15.09
C THR A 87 12.16 12.99 -15.52
N LYS A 88 12.36 12.50 -16.75
CA LYS A 88 11.72 11.28 -17.26
C LYS A 88 12.54 10.05 -16.91
N THR A 89 11.85 8.94 -16.65
CA THR A 89 12.43 7.63 -16.39
C THR A 89 11.38 6.55 -16.72
N THR A 90 11.76 5.29 -16.73
CA THR A 90 10.85 4.17 -17.01
C THR A 90 10.61 3.35 -15.75
N CYS A 91 9.35 3.01 -15.48
CA CYS A 91 8.99 1.99 -14.51
C CYS A 91 9.46 0.62 -15.01
N THR A 92 10.41 -0.01 -14.33
CA THR A 92 10.95 -1.33 -14.72
C THR A 92 10.45 -2.47 -13.86
N GLY A 93 9.68 -2.16 -12.81
CA GLY A 93 9.10 -3.15 -11.92
C GLY A 93 8.19 -2.50 -10.89
N VAL A 94 7.16 -3.24 -10.46
CA VAL A 94 6.30 -2.89 -9.33
C VAL A 94 6.38 -4.02 -8.30
N GLU A 95 6.57 -3.69 -7.04
CA GLU A 95 6.70 -4.66 -5.96
C GLU A 95 5.79 -4.30 -4.77
N MET A 96 5.04 -5.27 -4.24
CA MET A 96 4.32 -5.15 -2.97
C MET A 96 4.74 -6.30 -2.06
N PHE A 97 5.36 -5.98 -0.92
CA PHE A 97 5.74 -6.93 0.14
C PHE A 97 6.35 -8.24 -0.38
N ARG A 98 7.51 -8.15 -1.05
CA ARG A 98 8.26 -9.30 -1.62
C ARG A 98 7.57 -10.04 -2.76
N LYS A 99 6.52 -9.45 -3.36
CA LYS A 99 5.87 -9.97 -4.56
C LYS A 99 6.02 -8.97 -5.70
N LEU A 100 6.44 -9.48 -6.86
CA LEU A 100 6.43 -8.71 -8.10
C LEU A 100 5.00 -8.66 -8.64
N LEU A 101 4.62 -7.48 -9.12
CA LEU A 101 3.34 -7.20 -9.74
C LEU A 101 3.58 -6.64 -11.14
N ASP A 102 2.64 -6.88 -12.05
CA ASP A 102 2.67 -6.31 -13.40
C ASP A 102 2.21 -4.84 -13.41
N GLU A 103 1.47 -4.42 -12.38
CA GLU A 103 0.97 -3.06 -12.21
C GLU A 103 0.74 -2.70 -10.74
N GLY A 104 0.71 -1.40 -10.45
CA GLY A 104 0.32 -0.83 -9.17
C GLY A 104 -0.89 0.09 -9.33
N ARG A 105 -1.90 -0.05 -8.46
CA ARG A 105 -3.18 0.66 -8.57
C ARG A 105 -3.40 1.64 -7.42
N ALA A 106 -4.19 2.68 -7.66
CA ALA A 106 -4.63 3.61 -6.64
C ALA A 106 -5.07 2.91 -5.32
N GLY A 107 -4.52 3.37 -4.20
CA GLY A 107 -4.73 2.83 -2.85
C GLY A 107 -3.69 1.80 -2.40
N GLU A 108 -2.83 1.30 -3.30
CA GLU A 108 -1.81 0.30 -2.98
C GLU A 108 -0.51 0.93 -2.50
N ASN A 109 0.12 0.33 -1.48
CA ASN A 109 1.48 0.67 -1.07
C ASN A 109 2.46 -0.20 -1.86
N VAL A 110 3.27 0.43 -2.72
CA VAL A 110 4.14 -0.27 -3.66
C VAL A 110 5.55 0.33 -3.65
N GLY A 111 6.52 -0.48 -4.07
CA GLY A 111 7.83 -0.03 -4.54
C GLY A 111 7.85 -0.02 -6.06
N ILE A 112 8.33 1.05 -6.66
CA ILE A 112 8.50 1.19 -8.11
C ILE A 112 9.99 1.25 -8.43
N LEU A 113 10.46 0.31 -9.25
CA LEU A 113 11.82 0.26 -9.74
C LEU A 113 11.96 1.22 -10.93
N LEU A 114 12.92 2.13 -10.87
CA LEU A 114 13.13 3.17 -11.89
C LEU A 114 14.46 2.95 -12.63
N ARG A 115 14.44 3.18 -13.95
CA ARG A 115 15.63 3.14 -14.80
C ARG A 115 15.62 4.21 -15.89
#